data_AF-A0A8S3RIP3-F1
#
_entry.id   AF-A0A8S3RIP3-F1
#
_cell.length_a   1.000
_cell.length_b   1.000
_cell.length_c   1.000
_cell.angle_alpha   90.00
_cell.angle_beta   90.00
_cell.angle_gamma   90.00
#
_symmetry.space_group_name_H-M   'P 1'
#
loop_
_entity.id
_entity.type
_entity.pdbx_description
1 polymer ?
#
loop_
_entity_poly.entity_id
_entity_poly.type
_entity_poly.pdbx_seq_one_letter_code
_entity_poly.pdbx_strand_id
1 'polypeptide(L)'
;MNPRGGIQTTDGSPEDDHFPRFSKLINNYASTAVRVKFDEEFNSSCLQKVLNQNKYKILEPLKRKRVINQAQWVLLFPISGDTSSKNYDLTLMICLLKNLANITVGDILPFNGDKSVGADLTRLKYYRNKIMHEDDCISAQFLDKGWDQISQAIVRLGGISFEERCNQLKVRKCECTDKDMLKEIKNISRTCDRINKGTRKICQETQSEWEKEEVVETKVIRRLNEMISTDNAAVAVGPSGCGKSTAIHYIALQLAQKQKFDIVIINEPKEMKQLYNPDRKQVFVIDDVLGIATFEEKS
;
A
#
# COMPACT_ATOMS: atom_id res chain seq x y z
N MET A 1 49.33 14.98 -28.90
CA MET A 1 48.13 15.86 -28.88
C MET A 1 46.95 15.05 -29.34
N ASN A 2 45.92 14.94 -28.49
CA ASN A 2 44.57 14.51 -28.88
C ASN A 2 43.83 15.76 -29.41
N PRO A 3 42.77 15.62 -30.23
CA PRO A 3 41.47 15.67 -29.57
C PRO A 3 40.41 14.72 -30.15
N ARG A 4 39.85 13.93 -29.22
CA ARG A 4 38.43 13.67 -28.93
C ARG A 4 37.37 14.25 -29.89
N GLY A 5 36.45 13.37 -30.30
CA GLY A 5 35.08 13.70 -30.73
C GLY A 5 34.51 12.59 -31.62
N GLY A 6 33.42 11.89 -31.31
CA GLY A 6 32.40 12.12 -30.30
C GLY A 6 31.75 10.83 -29.83
N ILE A 7 31.14 10.93 -28.66
CA ILE A 7 30.24 9.94 -28.10
C ILE A 7 29.03 9.89 -29.03
N GLN A 8 28.85 8.81 -29.78
CA GLN A 8 27.57 8.50 -30.38
C GLN A 8 26.58 8.27 -29.25
N THR A 9 25.74 9.26 -29.00
CA THR A 9 24.50 9.09 -28.25
C THR A 9 23.66 8.10 -29.03
N THR A 10 23.51 6.88 -28.51
CA THR A 10 22.56 5.89 -29.02
C THR A 10 21.17 6.49 -28.92
N ASP A 11 20.63 6.96 -30.06
CA ASP A 11 19.24 7.39 -30.15
C ASP A 11 18.37 6.18 -29.84
N GLY A 12 17.65 6.24 -28.72
CA GLY A 12 16.79 5.16 -28.26
C GLY A 12 15.73 4.84 -29.30
N SER A 13 15.32 3.58 -29.39
CA SER A 13 14.28 3.17 -30.32
C SER A 13 12.97 3.93 -30.01
N PRO A 14 12.08 4.18 -30.99
CA PRO A 14 10.76 4.77 -30.72
C PRO A 14 9.98 4.00 -29.65
N GLU A 15 10.28 2.70 -29.49
CA GLU A 15 9.68 1.82 -28.50
C GLU A 15 10.10 2.14 -27.06
N ASP A 16 11.30 2.71 -26.88
CA ASP A 16 11.88 3.06 -25.58
C ASP A 16 11.10 4.17 -24.85
N ASP A 17 10.26 4.89 -25.58
CA ASP A 17 9.45 5.99 -25.06
C ASP A 17 7.99 5.59 -24.80
N HIS A 18 7.50 4.49 -25.36
CA HIS A 18 6.09 4.08 -25.22
C HIS A 18 5.72 3.85 -23.76
N PHE A 19 6.51 3.05 -23.05
CA PHE A 19 6.24 2.74 -21.64
C PHE A 19 6.29 4.01 -20.76
N PRO A 20 7.32 4.89 -20.87
CA PRO A 20 7.33 6.16 -20.17
C PRO A 20 6.12 7.06 -20.41
N ARG A 21 5.72 7.25 -21.68
CA ARG A 21 4.54 8.06 -22.03
C ARG A 21 3.29 7.46 -21.42
N PHE A 22 3.13 6.14 -21.50
CA PHE A 22 1.96 5.46 -20.98
C PHE A 22 1.89 5.49 -19.45
N SER A 23 3.02 5.30 -18.77
CA SER A 23 3.12 5.45 -17.31
C SER A 23 2.71 6.87 -16.87
N LYS A 24 3.18 7.89 -17.60
CA LYS A 24 2.80 9.30 -17.36
C LYS A 24 1.31 9.56 -17.63
N LEU A 25 0.76 8.94 -18.68
CA LEU A 25 -0.67 9.01 -19.01
C LEU A 25 -1.54 8.50 -17.84
N ILE A 26 -1.20 7.33 -17.28
CA ILE A 26 -1.94 6.77 -16.13
C ILE A 26 -1.67 7.55 -14.85
N ASN A 27 -0.40 7.65 -14.44
CA ASN A 27 -0.07 8.10 -13.09
C ASN A 27 -0.33 9.59 -12.90
N ASN A 28 -0.29 10.39 -13.97
CA ASN A 28 -0.51 11.83 -13.88
C ASN A 28 -1.86 12.22 -14.48
N TYR A 29 -2.12 11.91 -15.75
CA TYR A 29 -3.29 12.46 -16.44
C TYR A 29 -4.57 11.77 -15.99
N ALA A 30 -4.57 10.44 -15.88
CA ALA A 30 -5.72 9.72 -15.34
C ALA A 30 -5.98 10.04 -13.87
N SER A 31 -4.93 10.15 -13.04
CA SER A 31 -5.08 10.63 -11.65
C SER A 31 -5.75 12.01 -11.59
N THR A 32 -5.37 12.93 -12.47
CA THR A 32 -5.95 14.28 -12.48
C THR A 32 -7.40 14.27 -12.97
N ALA A 33 -7.70 13.55 -14.05
CA ALA A 33 -9.07 13.43 -14.57
C ALA A 33 -10.02 12.72 -13.60
N VAL A 34 -9.58 11.63 -12.96
CA VAL A 34 -10.36 10.97 -11.91
C VAL A 34 -10.58 11.89 -10.72
N ARG A 35 -9.62 12.76 -10.39
CA ARG A 35 -9.80 13.75 -9.32
C ARG A 35 -10.87 14.78 -9.65
N VAL A 36 -10.95 15.25 -10.90
CA VAL A 36 -12.05 16.12 -11.35
C VAL A 36 -13.37 15.43 -11.08
N LYS A 37 -13.53 14.18 -11.55
CA LYS A 37 -14.76 13.42 -11.29
C LYS A 37 -15.01 13.16 -9.79
N PHE A 38 -13.95 12.91 -9.03
CA PHE A 38 -14.04 12.69 -7.59
C PHE A 38 -14.56 13.93 -6.86
N ASP A 39 -14.04 15.12 -7.19
CA ASP A 39 -14.42 16.38 -6.56
C ASP A 39 -15.84 16.82 -6.95
N GLU A 40 -16.36 16.39 -8.12
CA GLU A 40 -17.77 16.53 -8.49
C GLU A 40 -18.69 15.71 -7.57
N GLU A 41 -18.33 14.45 -7.28
CA GLU A 41 -19.12 13.57 -6.42
C GLU A 41 -18.96 13.92 -4.93
N PHE A 42 -17.76 14.33 -4.53
CA PHE A 42 -17.40 14.63 -3.15
C PHE A 42 -16.82 16.04 -3.05
N ASN A 43 -17.69 17.05 -3.08
CA ASN A 43 -17.30 18.44 -2.87
C ASN A 43 -16.37 18.56 -1.64
N SER A 44 -15.27 19.31 -1.77
CA SER A 44 -14.22 19.44 -0.74
C SER A 44 -14.76 19.85 0.63
N SER A 45 -15.80 20.68 0.68
CA SER A 45 -16.47 21.10 1.92
C SER A 45 -17.23 19.98 2.64
N CYS A 46 -17.58 18.90 1.94
CA CYS A 46 -18.35 17.78 2.47
C CYS A 46 -17.55 16.47 2.53
N LEU A 47 -16.36 16.43 1.94
CA LEU A 47 -15.53 15.21 1.85
C LEU A 47 -15.28 14.58 3.23
N GLN A 48 -14.78 15.35 4.20
CA GLN A 48 -14.50 14.81 5.54
C GLN A 48 -15.77 14.29 6.22
N LYS A 49 -16.91 14.97 6.03
CA LYS A 49 -18.20 14.55 6.57
C LYS A 49 -18.65 13.21 5.98
N VAL A 50 -18.56 13.05 4.66
CA VAL A 50 -18.90 11.78 3.98
C VAL A 50 -18.00 10.64 4.44
N LEU A 51 -16.70 10.89 4.58
CA LEU A 51 -15.74 9.91 5.09
C LEU A 51 -16.05 9.50 6.53
N ASN A 52 -16.32 10.47 7.41
CA ASN A 52 -16.64 10.20 8.82
C ASN A 52 -17.96 9.42 8.96
N GLN A 53 -18.99 9.77 8.19
CA GLN A 53 -20.28 9.07 8.19
C GLN A 53 -20.15 7.59 7.76
N ASN A 54 -19.21 7.30 6.87
CA ASN A 54 -19.01 5.94 6.32
C ASN A 54 -17.79 5.22 6.90
N LYS A 55 -17.12 5.80 7.90
CA LYS A 55 -15.87 5.30 8.48
C LYS A 55 -15.98 3.85 8.93
N TYR A 56 -16.92 3.55 9.83
CA TYR A 56 -17.07 2.21 10.41
C TYR A 56 -17.88 1.25 9.51
N LYS A 57 -18.85 1.78 8.74
CA LYS A 57 -19.75 0.95 7.93
C LYS A 57 -19.11 0.45 6.63
N ILE A 58 -18.29 1.27 5.97
CA ILE A 58 -17.75 0.98 4.63
C ILE A 58 -16.23 0.96 4.65
N LEU A 59 -15.59 2.03 5.15
CA LEU A 59 -14.15 2.23 4.99
C LEU A 59 -13.31 1.29 5.87
N GLU A 60 -13.70 1.07 7.12
CA GLU A 60 -13.04 0.15 8.05
C GLU A 60 -13.09 -1.31 7.56
N PRO A 61 -14.23 -1.86 7.07
CA PRO A 61 -14.23 -3.13 6.35
C PRO A 61 -13.27 -3.20 5.15
N LEU A 62 -13.13 -2.12 4.37
CA LEU A 62 -12.19 -2.07 3.25
C LEU A 62 -10.73 -2.07 3.72
N LYS A 63 -10.45 -1.41 4.85
CA LYS A 63 -9.14 -1.46 5.51
C LYS A 63 -8.82 -2.86 6.06
N ARG A 64 -9.77 -3.55 6.72
CA ARG A 64 -9.61 -4.97 7.13
C ARG A 64 -9.20 -5.86 5.97
N LYS A 65 -9.90 -5.70 4.85
CA LYS A 65 -9.68 -6.46 3.61
C LYS A 65 -8.43 -6.01 2.85
N ARG A 66 -7.68 -5.03 3.37
CA ARG A 66 -6.46 -4.46 2.76
C ARG A 66 -6.70 -3.85 1.38
N VAL A 67 -7.94 -3.44 1.08
CA VAL A 67 -8.26 -2.67 -0.12
C VAL A 67 -7.78 -1.22 0.04
N ILE A 68 -7.85 -0.70 1.27
CA ILE A 68 -7.23 0.57 1.69
C ILE A 68 -6.10 0.23 2.65
N ASN A 69 -4.87 0.66 2.34
CA ASN A 69 -3.72 0.42 3.22
C ASN A 69 -3.58 1.48 4.32
N GLN A 70 -2.65 1.29 5.26
CA GLN A 70 -2.48 2.20 6.39
C GLN A 70 -2.06 3.62 5.96
N ALA A 71 -1.19 3.77 4.96
CA ALA A 71 -0.79 5.08 4.46
C ALA A 71 -1.99 5.84 3.86
N GLN A 72 -2.80 5.14 3.06
CA GLN A 72 -4.05 5.68 2.52
C GLN A 72 -5.05 6.00 3.64
N TRP A 73 -5.14 5.17 4.69
CA TRP A 73 -6.01 5.44 5.83
C TRP A 73 -5.64 6.73 6.57
N VAL A 74 -4.34 6.98 6.77
CA VAL A 74 -3.85 8.23 7.37
C VAL A 74 -4.17 9.44 6.50
N LEU A 75 -4.20 9.28 5.16
CA LEU A 75 -4.67 10.33 4.26
C LEU A 75 -6.17 10.61 4.44
N LEU A 76 -7.01 9.59 4.64
CA LEU A 76 -8.47 9.77 4.83
C LEU A 76 -8.82 10.39 6.18
N PHE A 77 -8.05 10.08 7.23
CA PHE A 77 -8.29 10.52 8.60
C PHE A 77 -7.00 11.08 9.23
N PRO A 78 -6.52 12.25 8.76
CA PRO A 78 -5.29 12.83 9.27
C PRO A 78 -5.49 13.41 10.68
N ILE A 79 -4.43 13.43 11.48
CA ILE A 79 -4.45 14.01 12.83
C ILE A 79 -4.55 15.55 12.75
N SER A 80 -4.03 16.14 11.67
CA SER A 80 -3.93 17.59 11.46
C SER A 80 -5.20 18.28 10.98
N GLY A 81 -6.35 17.60 10.97
CA GLY A 81 -7.64 18.18 10.59
C GLY A 81 -8.27 17.52 9.36
N ASP A 82 -8.80 18.33 8.45
CA ASP A 82 -9.54 17.84 7.28
C ASP A 82 -8.61 17.34 6.17
N THR A 83 -9.08 16.32 5.48
CA THR A 83 -8.39 15.75 4.33
C THR A 83 -8.69 16.50 3.02
N SER A 84 -7.86 16.27 2.00
CA SER A 84 -8.04 16.78 0.65
C SER A 84 -7.72 15.71 -0.39
N SER A 85 -8.54 15.62 -1.44
CA SER A 85 -8.35 14.72 -2.59
C SER A 85 -7.03 14.97 -3.35
N LYS A 86 -6.39 16.13 -3.16
CA LYS A 86 -5.10 16.48 -3.77
C LYS A 86 -4.00 15.46 -3.49
N ASN A 87 -4.03 14.84 -2.31
CA ASN A 87 -3.03 13.87 -1.88
C ASN A 87 -3.44 12.42 -2.16
N TYR A 88 -4.61 12.18 -2.75
CA TYR A 88 -5.07 10.84 -3.03
C TYR A 88 -4.48 10.33 -4.34
N ASP A 89 -3.98 9.10 -4.30
CA ASP A 89 -3.58 8.36 -5.49
C ASP A 89 -4.80 7.88 -6.30
N LEU A 90 -4.56 7.50 -7.56
CA LEU A 90 -5.59 7.02 -8.48
C LEU A 90 -6.42 5.86 -7.90
N THR A 91 -5.79 4.95 -7.17
CA THR A 91 -6.43 3.73 -6.66
C THR A 91 -7.33 4.03 -5.48
N LEU A 92 -6.88 4.92 -4.59
CA LEU A 92 -7.69 5.41 -3.48
C LEU A 92 -8.94 6.12 -4.01
N MET A 93 -8.80 7.02 -5.00
CA MET A 93 -9.95 7.72 -5.59
C MET A 93 -10.94 6.76 -6.26
N ILE A 94 -10.46 5.79 -7.06
CA ILE A 94 -11.33 4.76 -7.66
C ILE A 94 -12.03 3.92 -6.59
N CYS A 95 -11.32 3.54 -5.52
CA CYS A 95 -11.89 2.77 -4.41
C CYS A 95 -13.03 3.54 -3.72
N LEU A 96 -12.81 4.82 -3.43
CA LEU A 96 -13.83 5.66 -2.78
C LEU A 96 -15.03 5.91 -3.70
N LEU A 97 -14.82 6.23 -4.99
CA LEU A 97 -15.91 6.36 -5.97
C LEU A 97 -16.75 5.08 -6.05
N LYS A 98 -16.10 3.91 -6.07
CA LYS A 98 -16.79 2.62 -6.09
C LYS A 98 -17.69 2.41 -4.88
N ASN A 99 -17.18 2.71 -3.68
CA ASN A 99 -17.81 2.30 -2.43
C ASN A 99 -18.69 3.38 -1.79
N LEU A 100 -18.48 4.65 -2.10
CA LEU A 100 -19.20 5.78 -1.50
C LEU A 100 -20.14 6.49 -2.48
N ALA A 101 -19.85 6.47 -3.78
CA ALA A 101 -20.72 7.05 -4.82
C ALA A 101 -21.54 5.98 -5.58
N ASN A 102 -21.51 4.72 -5.13
CA ASN A 102 -22.21 3.59 -5.77
C ASN A 102 -21.87 3.39 -7.26
N ILE A 103 -20.68 3.81 -7.70
CA ILE A 103 -20.23 3.61 -9.07
C ILE A 103 -19.74 2.16 -9.23
N THR A 104 -20.31 1.43 -10.20
CA THR A 104 -19.91 0.04 -10.42
C THR A 104 -18.54 -0.01 -11.12
N VAL A 105 -17.51 -0.43 -10.38
CA VAL A 105 -16.15 -0.63 -10.92
C VAL A 105 -15.75 -2.09 -10.81
N GLY A 106 -15.46 -2.71 -11.95
CA GLY A 106 -15.12 -4.12 -12.08
C GLY A 106 -13.63 -4.42 -11.89
N ASP A 107 -13.27 -5.68 -12.15
CA ASP A 107 -11.89 -6.20 -12.20
C ASP A 107 -11.48 -6.63 -13.62
N ILE A 108 -12.44 -6.75 -14.54
CA ILE A 108 -12.25 -7.21 -15.90
C ILE A 108 -12.39 -6.02 -16.85
N LEU A 109 -11.61 -5.99 -17.93
CA LEU A 109 -11.69 -4.95 -18.94
C LEU A 109 -13.11 -4.92 -19.56
N PRO A 110 -13.82 -3.79 -19.51
CA PRO A 110 -15.18 -3.68 -20.04
C PRO A 110 -15.20 -3.66 -21.57
N PHE A 111 -16.39 -3.85 -22.13
CA PHE A 111 -16.61 -3.71 -23.57
C PHE A 111 -16.19 -2.31 -24.06
N ASN A 112 -15.48 -2.24 -25.20
CA ASN A 112 -14.92 -0.97 -25.69
C ASN A 112 -15.95 0.14 -25.93
N GLY A 113 -17.18 -0.21 -26.30
CA GLY A 113 -18.26 0.76 -26.52
C GLY A 113 -18.95 1.27 -25.26
N ASP A 114 -18.67 0.69 -24.08
CA ASP A 114 -19.29 1.13 -22.82
C ASP A 114 -18.64 2.44 -22.33
N LYS A 115 -19.37 3.54 -22.41
CA LYS A 115 -18.89 4.88 -22.04
C LYS A 115 -19.32 5.31 -20.63
N SER A 116 -19.80 4.38 -19.80
CA SER A 116 -20.18 4.68 -18.42
C SER A 116 -18.95 5.06 -17.58
N VAL A 117 -19.18 5.90 -16.56
CA VAL A 117 -18.13 6.27 -15.58
C VAL A 117 -17.51 5.02 -14.95
N GLY A 118 -18.34 4.03 -14.60
CA GLY A 118 -17.88 2.76 -14.05
C GLY A 118 -16.95 1.99 -14.98
N ALA A 119 -17.27 1.93 -16.27
CA ALA A 119 -16.41 1.31 -17.29
C ALA A 119 -15.09 2.07 -17.44
N ASP A 120 -15.12 3.40 -17.46
CA ASP A 120 -13.91 4.22 -17.57
C ASP A 120 -12.98 4.04 -16.37
N LEU A 121 -13.50 4.07 -15.14
CA LEU A 121 -12.71 3.78 -13.94
C LEU A 121 -12.17 2.33 -13.96
N THR A 122 -12.94 1.38 -14.50
CA THR A 122 -12.50 -0.02 -14.63
C THR A 122 -11.34 -0.16 -15.62
N ARG A 123 -11.37 0.53 -16.76
CA ARG A 123 -10.25 0.57 -17.72
C ARG A 123 -8.97 1.11 -17.07
N LEU A 124 -9.07 2.26 -16.39
CA LEU A 124 -7.93 2.89 -15.71
C LEU A 124 -7.32 1.96 -14.67
N LYS A 125 -8.17 1.35 -13.83
CA LYS A 125 -7.74 0.35 -12.83
C LYS A 125 -7.06 -0.85 -13.49
N TYR A 126 -7.65 -1.40 -14.56
CA TYR A 126 -7.12 -2.57 -15.26
C TYR A 126 -5.71 -2.30 -15.82
N TYR A 127 -5.52 -1.23 -16.60
CA TYR A 127 -4.22 -0.93 -17.19
C TYR A 127 -3.17 -0.53 -16.15
N ARG A 128 -3.56 0.19 -15.09
CA ARG A 128 -2.67 0.52 -13.98
C ARG A 128 -2.15 -0.74 -13.28
N ASN A 129 -3.02 -1.70 -13.00
CA ASN A 129 -2.61 -2.97 -12.39
C ASN A 129 -1.72 -3.79 -13.33
N LYS A 130 -2.03 -3.83 -14.63
CA LYS A 130 -1.20 -4.52 -15.63
C LYS A 130 0.22 -3.97 -15.66
N ILE A 131 0.39 -2.64 -15.67
CA ILE A 131 1.71 -2.01 -15.74
C ILE A 131 2.51 -2.08 -14.44
N MET A 132 1.83 -2.16 -13.29
CA MET A 132 2.50 -2.31 -11.99
C MET A 132 2.93 -3.75 -11.71
N HIS A 133 2.29 -4.75 -12.33
CA HIS A 133 2.49 -6.16 -11.99
C HIS A 133 3.06 -7.02 -13.13
N GLU A 134 3.01 -6.58 -14.38
CA GLU A 134 3.69 -7.28 -15.48
C GLU A 134 5.11 -6.70 -15.64
N ASP A 135 6.11 -7.60 -15.64
CA ASP A 135 7.51 -7.27 -15.94
C ASP A 135 7.66 -6.68 -17.36
N ASP A 136 8.88 -6.26 -17.70
CA ASP A 136 9.27 -5.45 -18.88
C ASP A 136 8.92 -6.03 -20.29
N CYS A 137 8.02 -7.03 -20.39
CA CYS A 137 7.52 -7.67 -21.61
C CYS A 137 6.12 -7.18 -22.05
N ILE A 138 5.70 -5.95 -21.71
CA ILE A 138 4.46 -5.39 -22.24
C ILE A 138 4.67 -4.99 -23.71
N SER A 139 3.96 -5.64 -24.63
CA SER A 139 4.07 -5.33 -26.06
C SER A 139 3.62 -3.90 -26.39
N ALA A 140 4.29 -3.26 -27.36
CA ALA A 140 3.89 -1.93 -27.86
C ALA A 140 2.43 -1.93 -28.35
N GLN A 141 1.98 -3.00 -29.02
CA GLN A 141 0.59 -3.14 -29.48
C GLN A 141 -0.44 -3.11 -28.33
N PHE A 142 -0.11 -3.70 -27.18
CA PHE A 142 -0.96 -3.63 -25.99
C PHE A 142 -1.04 -2.21 -25.44
N LEU A 143 0.09 -1.50 -25.39
CA LEU A 143 0.15 -0.10 -24.96
C LEU A 143 -0.60 0.80 -25.93
N ASP A 144 -0.48 0.61 -27.25
CA ASP A 144 -1.21 1.42 -28.23
C ASP A 144 -2.72 1.23 -28.12
N LYS A 145 -3.19 -0.03 -28.01
CA LYS A 145 -4.61 -0.31 -27.80
C LYS A 145 -5.11 0.23 -26.45
N GLY A 146 -4.27 0.20 -25.43
CA GLY A 146 -4.56 0.80 -24.13
C GLY A 146 -4.62 2.31 -24.18
N TRP A 147 -3.80 2.93 -25.03
CA TRP A 147 -3.67 4.39 -25.12
C TRP A 147 -5.01 5.01 -25.45
N ASP A 148 -5.63 4.57 -26.53
CA ASP A 148 -6.87 5.17 -27.03
C ASP A 148 -8.04 4.94 -26.07
N GLN A 149 -8.07 3.78 -25.40
CA GLN A 149 -9.08 3.51 -24.38
C GLN A 149 -8.93 4.40 -23.14
N ILE A 150 -7.68 4.60 -22.70
CA ILE A 150 -7.37 5.42 -21.53
C ILE A 150 -7.56 6.90 -21.84
N SER A 151 -7.05 7.41 -22.97
CA SER A 151 -7.17 8.82 -23.34
C SER A 151 -8.64 9.24 -23.43
N GLN A 152 -9.48 8.41 -24.05
CA GLN A 152 -10.92 8.66 -24.12
C GLN A 152 -11.60 8.62 -22.73
N ALA A 153 -11.20 7.70 -21.86
CA ALA A 153 -11.69 7.65 -20.47
C ALA A 153 -11.27 8.91 -19.68
N ILE A 154 -10.02 9.36 -19.84
CA ILE A 154 -9.51 10.60 -19.23
C ILE A 154 -10.34 11.80 -19.69
N VAL A 155 -10.61 11.91 -20.98
CA VAL A 155 -11.42 13.01 -21.54
C VAL A 155 -12.85 12.99 -21.00
N ARG A 156 -13.49 11.82 -20.91
CA ARG A 156 -14.85 11.71 -20.36
C ARG A 156 -14.92 12.01 -18.86
N LEU A 157 -13.91 11.64 -18.09
CA LEU A 157 -13.87 11.84 -16.64
C LEU A 157 -13.41 13.26 -16.25
N GLY A 158 -12.46 13.83 -16.99
CA GLY A 158 -11.81 15.10 -16.66
C GLY A 158 -12.15 16.27 -17.57
N GLY A 159 -12.85 16.04 -18.67
CA GLY A 159 -13.27 17.04 -19.65
C GLY A 159 -12.38 17.14 -20.90
N ILE A 160 -12.89 17.86 -21.90
CA ILE A 160 -12.30 17.97 -23.25
C ILE A 160 -10.89 18.58 -23.28
N SER A 161 -10.52 19.36 -22.26
CA SER A 161 -9.19 19.95 -22.14
C SER A 161 -8.06 18.92 -22.01
N PHE A 162 -8.38 17.67 -21.66
CA PHE A 162 -7.41 16.57 -21.63
C PHE A 162 -7.09 15.98 -23.00
N GLU A 163 -7.92 16.21 -24.03
CA GLU A 163 -7.75 15.61 -25.35
C GLU A 163 -6.44 16.03 -25.98
N GLU A 164 -6.22 17.34 -26.07
CA GLU A 164 -4.98 17.91 -26.63
C GLU A 164 -3.76 17.48 -25.81
N ARG A 165 -3.88 17.44 -24.48
CA ARG A 165 -2.79 17.01 -23.59
C ARG A 165 -2.41 15.55 -23.87
N CYS A 166 -3.39 14.66 -24.02
CA CYS A 166 -3.14 13.26 -24.35
C CYS A 166 -2.50 13.12 -25.73
N ASN A 167 -2.96 13.87 -26.74
CA ASN A 167 -2.40 13.83 -28.08
C ASN A 167 -0.93 14.27 -28.10
N GLN A 168 -0.61 15.39 -27.42
CA GLN A 168 0.76 15.87 -27.26
C GLN A 168 1.65 14.85 -26.55
N LEU A 169 1.15 14.21 -25.49
CA LEU A 169 1.91 13.19 -24.76
C LEU A 169 2.21 11.95 -25.61
N LYS A 170 1.31 11.57 -26.54
CA LYS A 170 1.48 10.38 -27.40
C LYS A 170 2.70 10.50 -28.32
N VAL A 171 2.96 11.70 -28.83
CA VAL A 171 4.02 11.97 -29.82
C VAL A 171 5.29 12.61 -29.22
N ARG A 172 5.24 13.06 -27.96
CA ARG A 172 6.37 13.70 -27.28
C ARG A 172 7.54 12.74 -27.10
N LYS A 173 8.75 13.13 -27.50
CA LYS A 173 9.99 12.41 -27.15
C LYS A 173 10.26 12.49 -25.65
N CYS A 174 10.54 11.36 -25.00
CA CYS A 174 10.88 11.34 -23.57
C CYS A 174 12.32 11.77 -23.34
N GLU A 175 12.52 12.63 -22.35
CA GLU A 175 13.83 13.07 -21.92
C GLU A 175 14.47 12.04 -20.96
N CYS A 176 15.79 12.12 -20.77
CA CYS A 176 16.49 11.25 -19.82
C CYS A 176 15.88 11.32 -18.41
N THR A 177 15.49 12.52 -17.97
CA THR A 177 14.84 12.74 -16.68
C THR A 177 13.53 11.98 -16.53
N ASP A 178 12.69 11.88 -17.58
CA ASP A 178 11.46 11.10 -17.52
C ASP A 178 11.76 9.60 -17.28
N LYS A 179 12.78 9.07 -17.96
CA LYS A 179 13.19 7.66 -17.84
C LYS A 179 13.81 7.37 -16.48
N ASP A 180 14.59 8.29 -15.93
CA ASP A 180 15.23 8.11 -14.63
C ASP A 180 14.22 8.20 -13.47
N MET A 181 13.27 9.13 -13.53
CA MET A 181 12.15 9.17 -12.57
C MET A 181 11.34 7.87 -12.58
N LEU A 182 11.12 7.26 -13.74
CA LEU A 182 10.40 5.99 -13.85
C LEU A 182 11.17 4.82 -13.26
N LYS A 183 12.50 4.77 -13.45
CA LYS A 183 13.35 3.77 -12.80
C LYS A 183 13.27 3.91 -11.28
N GLU A 184 13.30 5.15 -10.78
CA GLU A 184 13.19 5.44 -9.34
C GLU A 184 11.84 4.98 -8.79
N ILE A 185 10.73 5.32 -9.46
CA ILE A 185 9.38 4.87 -9.09
C ILE A 185 9.30 3.33 -9.05
N LYS A 186 9.82 2.64 -10.08
CA LYS A 186 9.89 1.16 -10.11
C LYS A 186 10.71 0.61 -8.94
N ASN A 187 11.85 1.22 -8.62
CA ASN A 187 12.72 0.78 -7.53
C ASN A 187 12.09 0.99 -6.16
N ILE A 188 11.41 2.12 -5.93
CA ILE A 188 10.66 2.37 -4.70
C ILE A 188 9.57 1.32 -4.54
N SER A 189 8.79 1.05 -5.59
CA SER A 189 7.73 0.04 -5.56
C SER A 189 8.27 -1.35 -5.21
N ARG A 190 9.34 -1.80 -5.87
CA ARG A 190 9.99 -3.09 -5.58
C ARG A 190 10.52 -3.15 -4.15
N THR A 191 11.10 -2.07 -3.65
CA THR A 191 11.63 -1.99 -2.28
C THR A 191 10.51 -2.10 -1.26
N CYS A 192 9.41 -1.37 -1.44
CA CYS A 192 8.23 -1.48 -0.59
C CYS A 192 7.66 -2.91 -0.58
N ASP A 193 7.59 -3.57 -1.73
CA ASP A 193 7.13 -4.97 -1.81
C ASP A 193 8.06 -5.94 -1.07
N ARG A 194 9.38 -5.75 -1.18
CA ARG A 194 10.38 -6.55 -0.45
C ARG A 194 10.27 -6.35 1.06
N ILE A 195 10.14 -5.10 1.52
CA ILE A 195 9.95 -4.78 2.96
C ILE A 195 8.66 -5.43 3.47
N ASN A 196 7.56 -5.34 2.72
CA ASN A 196 6.28 -5.96 3.09
C ASN A 196 6.35 -7.49 3.15
N LYS A 197 7.14 -8.13 2.27
CA LYS A 197 7.37 -9.59 2.34
C LYS A 197 8.30 -9.96 3.49
N GLY A 198 9.36 -9.20 3.73
CA GLY A 198 10.33 -9.41 4.81
C GLY A 198 9.70 -9.29 6.20
N THR A 199 8.91 -8.24 6.44
CA THR A 199 8.19 -8.05 7.72
C THR A 199 7.23 -9.20 8.01
N ARG A 200 6.51 -9.70 6.98
CA ARG A 200 5.66 -10.89 7.13
C ARG A 200 6.45 -12.15 7.44
N LYS A 201 7.61 -12.34 6.78
CA LYS A 201 8.46 -13.51 6.98
C LYS A 201 9.05 -13.54 8.39
N ILE A 202 9.57 -12.41 8.87
CA ILE A 202 10.10 -12.27 10.24
C ILE A 202 9.01 -12.59 11.26
N CYS A 203 7.80 -12.02 11.12
CA CYS A 203 6.70 -12.34 12.04
C CYS A 203 6.34 -13.85 12.04
N GLN A 204 6.40 -14.51 10.88
CA GLN A 204 6.12 -15.95 10.75
C GLN A 204 7.25 -16.83 11.30
N GLU A 205 8.50 -16.45 11.09
CA GLU A 205 9.67 -17.16 11.58
C GLU A 205 9.77 -17.07 13.10
N THR A 206 9.63 -15.87 13.67
CA THR A 206 9.64 -15.67 15.12
C THR A 206 8.48 -16.41 15.80
N GLN A 207 7.29 -16.45 15.17
CA GLN A 207 6.18 -17.25 15.66
C GLN A 207 6.49 -18.77 15.64
N SER A 208 7.16 -19.25 14.58
CA SER A 208 7.54 -20.67 14.45
C SER A 208 8.64 -21.09 15.42
N GLU A 209 9.50 -20.17 15.86
CA GLU A 209 10.48 -20.42 16.93
C GLU A 209 9.80 -20.57 18.28
N TRP A 210 8.86 -19.68 18.61
CA TRP A 210 8.11 -19.77 19.87
C TRP A 210 7.27 -21.06 19.96
N GLU A 211 6.77 -21.57 18.85
CA GLU A 211 6.01 -22.83 18.81
C GLU A 211 6.86 -24.08 19.10
N LYS A 212 8.19 -23.98 19.06
CA LYS A 212 9.11 -25.09 19.38
C LYS A 212 9.46 -25.16 20.87
N GLU A 213 9.19 -24.11 21.65
CA GLU A 213 9.45 -24.12 23.09
C GLU A 213 8.36 -24.91 23.81
N GLU A 214 8.75 -26.02 24.46
CA GLU A 214 7.85 -26.82 25.29
C GLU A 214 7.64 -26.12 26.64
N VAL A 215 6.53 -25.37 26.74
CA VAL A 215 6.21 -24.59 27.94
C VAL A 215 5.16 -25.30 28.77
N VAL A 216 5.49 -25.57 30.04
CA VAL A 216 4.52 -26.05 31.04
C VAL A 216 3.73 -24.87 31.60
N GLU A 217 2.42 -25.01 31.68
CA GLU A 217 1.55 -23.97 32.24
C GLU A 217 1.86 -23.74 33.73
N THR A 218 2.44 -22.59 34.05
CA THR A 218 2.80 -22.21 35.43
C THR A 218 1.79 -21.23 36.01
N LYS A 219 1.84 -21.04 37.35
CA LYS A 219 1.06 -20.01 38.05
C LYS A 219 1.29 -18.60 37.48
N VAL A 220 2.48 -18.33 36.95
CA VAL A 220 2.84 -17.04 36.34
C VAL A 220 2.09 -16.84 35.03
N ILE A 221 2.08 -17.86 34.16
CA ILE A 221 1.36 -17.83 32.88
C ILE A 221 -0.14 -17.63 33.12
N ARG A 222 -0.71 -18.36 34.09
CA ARG A 222 -2.13 -18.22 34.43
C ARG A 222 -2.46 -16.79 34.87
N ARG A 223 -1.64 -16.21 35.74
CA ARG A 223 -1.84 -14.85 36.25
C ARG A 223 -1.66 -13.78 35.18
N LEU A 224 -0.70 -13.94 34.27
CA LEU A 224 -0.54 -13.05 33.12
C LEU A 224 -1.74 -13.12 32.17
N ASN A 225 -2.29 -14.32 31.94
CA ASN A 225 -3.49 -14.49 31.12
C ASN A 225 -4.73 -13.86 31.76
N GLU A 226 -4.86 -13.96 33.09
CA GLU A 226 -5.89 -13.26 33.87
C GLU A 226 -5.75 -11.73 33.69
N MET A 227 -4.54 -11.17 33.86
CA MET A 227 -4.27 -9.73 33.72
C MET A 227 -4.51 -9.20 32.30
N ILE A 228 -4.13 -9.95 31.26
CA ILE A 228 -4.40 -9.56 29.87
C ILE A 228 -5.91 -9.53 29.61
N SER A 229 -6.65 -10.45 30.21
CA SER A 229 -8.12 -10.53 30.06
C SER A 229 -8.85 -9.40 30.79
N THR A 230 -8.31 -8.89 31.91
CA THR A 230 -8.93 -7.82 32.71
C THR A 230 -8.47 -6.43 32.30
N ASP A 231 -7.17 -6.26 32.10
CA ASP A 231 -6.52 -4.94 32.01
C ASP A 231 -6.01 -4.61 30.59
N ASN A 232 -6.16 -5.54 29.63
CA ASN A 232 -5.66 -5.45 28.24
C ASN A 232 -4.14 -5.17 28.12
N ALA A 233 -3.40 -5.26 29.22
CA ALA A 233 -1.97 -5.07 29.29
C ALA A 233 -1.42 -5.89 30.46
N ALA A 234 -0.25 -6.49 30.26
CA ALA A 234 0.48 -7.15 31.33
C ALA A 234 1.97 -6.91 31.15
N VAL A 235 2.68 -6.81 32.27
CA VAL A 235 4.13 -6.62 32.31
C VAL A 235 4.71 -7.71 33.22
N ALA A 236 5.67 -8.48 32.69
CA ALA A 236 6.39 -9.49 33.46
C ALA A 236 7.74 -8.91 33.93
N VAL A 237 7.92 -8.79 35.24
CA VAL A 237 9.16 -8.27 35.85
C VAL A 237 9.78 -9.33 36.75
N GLY A 238 11.10 -9.52 36.68
CA GLY A 238 11.82 -10.51 37.48
C GLY A 238 13.26 -10.74 37.03
N PRO A 239 14.04 -11.56 37.77
CA PRO A 239 15.46 -11.81 37.51
C PRO A 239 15.75 -12.35 36.10
N SER A 240 16.98 -12.19 35.59
CA SER A 240 17.36 -12.80 34.30
C SER A 240 17.21 -14.33 34.35
N GLY A 241 16.81 -14.94 33.23
CA GLY A 241 16.64 -16.40 33.13
C GLY A 241 15.40 -17.00 33.80
N CYS A 242 14.53 -16.22 34.46
CA CYS A 242 13.33 -16.76 35.10
C CYS A 242 12.15 -17.07 34.16
N GLY A 243 12.36 -17.06 32.84
CA GLY A 243 11.35 -17.44 31.84
C GLY A 243 10.30 -16.37 31.52
N LYS A 244 10.60 -15.08 31.73
CA LYS A 244 9.67 -13.97 31.45
C LYS A 244 9.28 -13.90 29.98
N SER A 245 10.27 -13.85 29.09
CA SER A 245 10.07 -13.78 27.64
C SER A 245 9.32 -15.02 27.14
N THR A 246 9.72 -16.22 27.58
CA THR A 246 9.00 -17.47 27.31
C THR A 246 7.52 -17.42 27.74
N ALA A 247 7.22 -16.88 28.92
CA ALA A 247 5.83 -16.73 29.38
C ALA A 247 5.03 -15.72 28.52
N ILE A 248 5.65 -14.60 28.11
CA ILE A 248 5.04 -13.61 27.22
C ILE A 248 4.77 -14.22 25.83
N HIS A 249 5.77 -14.90 25.25
CA HIS A 249 5.68 -15.57 23.95
C HIS A 249 4.58 -16.64 23.94
N TYR A 250 4.55 -17.48 24.97
CA TYR A 250 3.52 -18.50 25.12
C TYR A 250 2.11 -17.89 25.11
N ILE A 251 1.89 -16.81 25.86
CA ILE A 251 0.57 -16.18 25.91
C ILE A 251 0.21 -15.51 24.59
N ALA A 252 1.17 -14.85 23.93
CA ALA A 252 0.97 -14.27 22.60
C ALA A 252 0.55 -15.35 21.58
N LEU A 253 1.21 -16.52 21.60
CA LEU A 253 0.82 -17.68 20.78
C LEU A 253 -0.59 -18.19 21.12
N GLN A 254 -0.92 -18.31 22.40
CA GLN A 254 -2.27 -18.74 22.83
C GLN A 254 -3.35 -17.78 22.33
N LEU A 255 -3.12 -16.46 22.42
CA LEU A 255 -4.01 -15.45 21.89
C LEU A 255 -4.14 -15.54 20.36
N ALA A 256 -3.03 -15.81 19.67
CA ALA A 256 -3.03 -15.99 18.22
C ALA A 256 -3.81 -17.24 17.77
N GLN A 257 -3.51 -18.40 18.37
CA GLN A 257 -4.08 -19.68 17.98
C GLN A 257 -5.53 -19.86 18.45
N LYS A 258 -5.84 -19.50 19.71
CA LYS A 258 -7.19 -19.71 20.28
C LYS A 258 -8.13 -18.54 20.04
N GLN A 259 -7.61 -17.31 20.07
CA GLN A 259 -8.43 -16.10 20.01
C GLN A 259 -8.26 -15.29 18.72
N LYS A 260 -7.45 -15.79 17.77
CA LYS A 260 -7.19 -15.19 16.45
C LYS A 260 -6.61 -13.78 16.53
N PHE A 261 -5.72 -13.55 17.48
CA PHE A 261 -4.92 -12.32 17.53
C PHE A 261 -3.76 -12.38 16.52
N ASP A 262 -3.48 -11.26 15.88
CA ASP A 262 -2.23 -11.04 15.16
C ASP A 262 -1.15 -10.64 16.17
N ILE A 263 -0.05 -11.37 16.20
CA ILE A 263 1.12 -11.00 17.01
C ILE A 263 1.88 -9.89 16.28
N VAL A 264 2.16 -8.81 16.98
CA VAL A 264 2.97 -7.70 16.48
C VAL A 264 4.12 -7.48 17.45
N ILE A 265 5.32 -7.84 17.03
CA ILE A 265 6.54 -7.62 17.81
C ILE A 265 7.03 -6.21 17.54
N ILE A 266 7.32 -5.46 18.62
CA ILE A 266 7.77 -4.07 18.57
C ILE A 266 8.93 -3.85 19.52
N ASN A 267 9.84 -2.95 19.18
CA ASN A 267 10.98 -2.63 20.05
C ASN A 267 10.65 -1.45 20.97
N GLU A 268 9.90 -0.47 20.46
CA GLU A 268 9.49 0.70 21.23
C GLU A 268 7.97 0.90 21.28
N PRO A 269 7.41 1.43 22.39
CA PRO A 269 5.98 1.76 22.48
C PRO A 269 5.47 2.70 21.39
N LYS A 270 6.34 3.54 20.80
CA LYS A 270 5.98 4.47 19.71
C LYS A 270 5.55 3.74 18.44
N GLU A 271 6.07 2.53 18.20
CA GLU A 271 5.75 1.71 17.03
C GLU A 271 4.30 1.21 17.07
N MET A 272 3.70 1.10 18.27
CA MET A 272 2.29 0.72 18.40
C MET A 272 1.40 1.61 17.54
N LYS A 273 1.59 2.93 17.55
CA LYS A 273 0.75 3.84 16.75
C LYS A 273 0.90 3.63 15.23
N GLN A 274 2.06 3.13 14.80
CA GLN A 274 2.37 2.94 13.38
C GLN A 274 1.88 1.59 12.88
N LEU A 275 2.01 0.55 13.72
CA LEU A 275 1.65 -0.83 13.39
C LEU A 275 0.24 -1.22 13.87
N TYR A 276 -0.41 -0.35 14.65
CA TYR A 276 -1.77 -0.54 15.10
C TYR A 276 -2.77 -0.56 13.96
N ASN A 277 -3.51 -1.65 13.92
CA ASN A 277 -4.53 -1.96 12.99
C ASN A 277 -5.85 -2.15 13.77
N PRO A 278 -6.77 -1.17 13.77
CA PRO A 278 -8.02 -1.20 14.56
C PRO A 278 -8.96 -2.37 14.20
N ASP A 279 -8.60 -3.04 13.14
CA ASP A 279 -9.38 -3.94 12.30
C ASP A 279 -9.04 -5.41 12.55
N ARG A 280 -8.01 -5.63 13.34
CA ARG A 280 -7.52 -6.93 13.76
C ARG A 280 -7.41 -6.92 15.27
N LYS A 281 -7.73 -8.05 15.89
CA LYS A 281 -7.31 -8.27 17.27
C LYS A 281 -5.79 -8.40 17.23
N GLN A 282 -5.07 -7.48 17.83
CA GLN A 282 -3.61 -7.47 17.84
C GLN A 282 -3.10 -7.57 19.25
N VAL A 283 -2.06 -8.37 19.45
CA VAL A 283 -1.27 -8.39 20.68
C VAL A 283 0.09 -7.80 20.35
N PHE A 284 0.43 -6.69 21.02
CA PHE A 284 1.73 -6.07 20.90
C PHE A 284 2.66 -6.68 21.92
N VAL A 285 3.75 -7.26 21.45
CA VAL A 285 4.78 -7.86 22.30
C VAL A 285 6.00 -6.96 22.23
N ILE A 286 6.37 -6.38 23.37
CA ILE A 286 7.66 -5.72 23.57
C ILE A 286 8.50 -6.73 24.34
N ASP A 287 9.40 -7.42 23.66
CA ASP A 287 10.36 -8.30 24.31
C ASP A 287 11.72 -7.59 24.35
N ASP A 288 12.43 -7.73 25.47
CA ASP A 288 13.66 -7.01 25.76
C ASP A 288 14.76 -7.46 24.78
N VAL A 289 15.00 -6.68 23.72
CA VAL A 289 16.02 -6.94 22.68
C VAL A 289 17.46 -6.74 23.22
N LEU A 290 17.67 -6.87 24.53
CA LEU A 290 18.98 -6.94 25.18
C LEU A 290 19.23 -8.35 25.72
N GLY A 291 19.17 -9.30 24.80
CA GLY A 291 19.64 -10.67 24.94
C GLY A 291 20.61 -11.08 23.83
N ILE A 292 21.26 -10.12 23.15
CA ILE A 292 22.50 -10.44 22.43
C ILE A 292 23.50 -10.82 23.51
N ALA A 293 23.63 -12.12 23.73
CA ALA A 293 24.75 -12.67 24.48
C ALA A 293 26.03 -12.17 23.79
N THR A 294 26.69 -11.24 24.44
CA THR A 294 28.13 -11.06 24.35
C THR A 294 28.78 -12.43 24.57
N PHE A 295 29.09 -13.12 23.48
CA PHE A 295 30.10 -14.17 23.44
C PHE A 295 31.22 -13.71 22.51
N GLU A 296 31.91 -12.64 22.92
CA GLU A 296 33.36 -12.62 22.77
C GLU A 296 33.94 -13.11 24.09
N GLU A 297 33.99 -14.43 24.27
CA GLU A 297 34.93 -15.00 25.23
C GLU A 297 36.30 -15.03 24.58
N LYS A 298 37.19 -14.20 25.12
CA LYS A 298 38.63 -14.33 24.97
C LYS A 298 39.05 -15.78 25.23
N SER A 299 39.77 -16.36 24.28
CA SER A 299 40.94 -17.18 24.54
C SER A 299 41.92 -16.97 23.39
#